data_AF-A0A7Y4WU16-F1
#
_entry.id   AF-A0A7Y4WU16-F1
#
_cell.length_a   1.000
_cell.length_b   1.000
_cell.length_c   1.000
_cell.angle_alpha   90.00
_cell.angle_beta   90.00
_cell.angle_gamma   90.00
#
_symmetry.space_group_name_H-M   'P 1'
#
loop_
_entity.id
_entity.type
_entity.pdbx_description
1 polymer ?
#
loop_
_entity_poly.entity_id
_entity_poly.type
_entity_poly.pdbx_seq_one_letter_code
_entity_poly.pdbx_strand_id
1 'polypeptide(L)'
;MSRSRSFGYWRDPVCLASALAYACARWGIAAALVPAWWRGHATDLLLVPLGLPWWLWLERTLGWRHHDGMPRWSELAFVLVVWTVAAEVLAPRLFPWATRDVWDVVAYVAGAAVAGASWQRQA
;
A
#
# COMPACT_ATOMS: atom_id res chain seq x y z
N MET A 1 7.16 10.44 -30.29
CA MET A 1 6.26 10.80 -29.18
C MET A 1 5.93 9.53 -28.41
N SER A 2 6.61 9.26 -27.29
CA SER A 2 6.23 8.12 -26.44
C SER A 2 4.87 8.42 -25.83
N ARG A 3 3.87 7.55 -26.04
CA ARG A 3 2.62 7.61 -25.28
C ARG A 3 2.99 7.41 -23.81
N SER A 4 2.91 8.47 -23.02
CA SER A 4 2.94 8.37 -21.56
C SER A 4 1.80 7.44 -21.13
N ARG A 5 2.13 6.33 -20.46
CA ARG A 5 1.11 5.38 -20.01
C ARG A 5 0.31 6.02 -18.88
N SER A 6 -1.00 6.01 -18.99
CA SER A 6 -1.89 6.42 -17.90
C SER A 6 -1.84 5.40 -16.77
N PHE A 7 -1.83 5.89 -15.53
CA PHE A 7 -1.92 5.06 -14.35
C PHE A 7 -3.29 4.38 -14.26
N GLY A 8 -3.29 3.06 -14.12
CA GLY A 8 -4.50 2.23 -14.15
C GLY A 8 -5.31 2.24 -12.85
N TYR A 9 -4.82 2.91 -11.81
CA TYR A 9 -5.44 2.95 -10.48
C TYR A 9 -5.69 1.53 -9.93
N TRP A 10 -6.93 1.15 -9.62
CA TRP A 10 -7.28 -0.20 -9.14
C TRP A 10 -6.97 -1.31 -10.16
N ARG A 11 -6.77 -0.99 -11.45
CA ARG A 11 -6.35 -1.92 -12.51
C ARG A 11 -4.82 -1.98 -12.68
N ASP A 12 -4.07 -1.21 -11.89
CA ASP A 12 -2.63 -1.21 -11.96
C ASP A 12 -2.07 -2.60 -11.63
N PRO A 13 -1.09 -3.12 -12.41
CA PRO A 13 -0.55 -4.46 -12.18
C PRO A 13 0.11 -4.61 -10.81
N VAL A 14 0.71 -3.55 -10.24
CA VAL A 14 1.28 -3.60 -8.89
C VAL A 14 0.16 -3.72 -7.85
N CYS A 15 -0.95 -3.00 -8.06
CA CYS A 15 -2.15 -3.12 -7.22
C CYS A 15 -2.70 -4.55 -7.22
N LEU A 16 -2.92 -5.12 -8.42
CA LEU A 16 -3.49 -6.45 -8.58
C LEU A 16 -2.56 -7.55 -8.07
N ALA A 17 -1.26 -7.44 -8.35
CA ALA A 17 -0.27 -8.38 -7.82
C ALA A 17 -0.20 -8.32 -6.29
N SER A 18 -0.29 -7.12 -5.70
CA SER A 18 -0.31 -6.95 -4.25
C SER A 18 -1.59 -7.49 -3.63
N ALA A 19 -2.75 -7.28 -4.28
CA ALA A 19 -4.03 -7.86 -3.86
C ALA A 19 -3.98 -9.39 -3.85
N LEU A 20 -3.43 -9.98 -4.92
CA LEU A 20 -3.29 -11.43 -5.04
C LEU A 20 -2.31 -11.97 -4.00
N ALA A 21 -1.14 -11.34 -3.85
CA ALA A 21 -0.15 -11.73 -2.86
C ALA A 21 -0.71 -11.63 -1.42
N TYR A 22 -1.50 -10.58 -1.15
CA TYR A 22 -2.16 -10.38 0.14
C TYR A 22 -3.18 -11.49 0.40
N ALA A 23 -4.03 -11.80 -0.59
CA ALA A 23 -5.02 -12.87 -0.49
C ALA A 23 -4.35 -14.25 -0.29
N CYS A 24 -3.27 -14.52 -1.02
CA CYS A 24 -2.47 -15.74 -0.85
C CYS A 24 -1.83 -15.82 0.54
N ALA A 25 -1.22 -14.74 1.03
CA ALA A 25 -0.61 -14.69 2.35
C ALA A 25 -1.65 -14.84 3.48
N ARG A 26 -2.85 -14.28 3.28
CA ARG A 26 -3.92 -14.29 4.28
C ARG A 26 -4.72 -15.59 4.33
N TRP A 27 -5.02 -16.19 3.17
CA TRP A 27 -5.92 -17.34 3.05
C TRP A 27 -5.32 -18.57 2.38
N GLY A 28 -4.33 -18.39 1.50
CA GLY A 28 -3.74 -19.49 0.73
C GLY A 28 -2.73 -20.32 1.51
N ILE A 29 -2.07 -19.72 2.50
CA ILE A 29 -1.06 -20.41 3.31
C ILE A 29 -1.68 -20.85 4.64
N ALA A 30 -1.72 -22.16 4.88
CA ALA A 30 -2.22 -22.71 6.12
C ALA A 30 -1.49 -22.08 7.31
N ALA A 31 -2.25 -21.69 8.34
CA ALA A 31 -1.73 -21.02 9.52
C ALA A 31 -0.62 -21.80 10.25
N ALA A 32 -0.50 -23.10 10.01
CA ALA A 32 0.54 -23.95 10.57
C ALA A 32 1.89 -23.87 9.82
N LEU A 33 1.94 -23.35 8.60
CA LEU A 33 3.12 -23.40 7.72
C LEU A 33 4.00 -22.16 7.77
N VAL A 34 3.53 -21.08 8.41
CA VAL A 34 4.27 -19.80 8.50
C VAL A 34 4.15 -19.24 9.91
N PRO A 35 5.27 -18.76 10.49
CA PRO A 35 5.26 -18.09 11.77
C PRO A 35 4.24 -16.94 11.80
N ALA A 36 3.57 -16.76 12.95
CA ALA A 36 2.53 -15.74 13.10
C ALA A 36 3.03 -14.32 12.77
N TRP A 37 4.28 -14.00 13.16
CA TRP A 37 4.93 -12.71 12.87
C TRP A 37 5.10 -12.46 11.36
N TRP A 38 5.46 -13.50 10.58
CA TRP A 38 5.63 -13.38 9.13
C TRP A 38 4.30 -13.05 8.44
N ARG A 39 3.20 -13.63 8.92
CA ARG A 39 1.87 -13.43 8.32
C ARG A 39 1.33 -12.02 8.54
N GLY A 40 1.63 -11.39 9.68
CA GLY A 40 1.30 -9.99 9.95
C GLY A 40 2.06 -9.06 9.01
N HIS A 41 3.38 -9.02 9.14
CA HIS A 41 4.19 -8.05 8.40
C HIS A 41 4.18 -8.26 6.87
N ALA A 42 3.97 -9.49 6.38
CA ALA A 42 3.81 -9.72 4.94
C ALA A 42 2.54 -9.06 4.39
N THR A 43 1.46 -9.05 5.16
CA THR A 43 0.24 -8.33 4.77
C THR A 43 0.43 -6.81 4.85
N ASP A 44 1.21 -6.33 5.82
CA ASP A 44 1.53 -4.90 5.97
C ASP A 44 2.39 -4.38 4.81
N LEU A 45 3.40 -5.16 4.38
CA LEU A 45 4.23 -4.83 3.22
C LEU A 45 3.39 -4.57 1.95
N LEU A 46 2.32 -5.33 1.77
CA LEU A 46 1.47 -5.27 0.58
C LEU A 46 0.39 -4.19 0.68
N LEU A 47 0.24 -3.57 1.85
CA LEU A 47 -0.90 -2.73 2.14
C LEU A 47 -0.80 -1.36 1.46
N VAL A 48 0.38 -0.75 1.41
CA VAL A 48 0.60 0.51 0.68
C VAL A 48 0.47 0.33 -0.85
N PRO A 49 1.13 -0.66 -1.50
CA PRO A 49 0.95 -0.85 -2.93
C PRO A 49 -0.48 -1.25 -3.33
N LEU A 50 -1.22 -1.88 -2.42
CA LEU A 50 -2.64 -2.14 -2.61
C LEU A 50 -3.50 -0.90 -2.40
N GLY A 51 -3.27 -0.13 -1.34
CA GLY A 51 -4.13 0.97 -0.91
C GLY A 51 -3.93 2.28 -1.68
N LEU A 52 -2.69 2.62 -2.05
CA LEU A 52 -2.38 3.86 -2.76
C LEU A 52 -3.16 4.02 -4.08
N PRO A 53 -3.28 3.00 -4.96
CA PRO A 53 -4.04 3.14 -6.19
C PRO A 53 -5.52 3.43 -5.97
N TRP A 54 -6.12 2.89 -4.91
CA TRP A 54 -7.49 3.22 -4.50
C TRP A 54 -7.60 4.64 -3.95
N TRP A 55 -6.65 5.06 -3.12
CA TRP A 55 -6.59 6.42 -2.60
C TRP A 55 -6.52 7.46 -3.73
N LEU A 56 -5.60 7.28 -4.67
CA LEU A 56 -5.43 8.18 -5.81
C LEU A 56 -6.64 8.17 -6.74
N TRP A 57 -7.32 7.03 -6.86
CA TRP A 57 -8.58 6.94 -7.60
C TRP A 57 -9.67 7.78 -6.95
N LEU A 58 -9.78 7.72 -5.61
CA LEU A 58 -10.70 8.57 -4.86
C LEU A 58 -10.36 10.05 -4.99
N GLU A 59 -9.09 10.43 -4.87
CA GLU A 59 -8.68 11.82 -5.10
C GLU A 59 -9.01 12.30 -6.52
N ARG A 60 -8.89 11.41 -7.52
CA ARG A 60 -9.24 11.71 -8.90
C ARG A 60 -10.74 11.87 -9.10
N THR A 61 -11.57 11.01 -8.50
CA THR A 61 -13.04 11.09 -8.59
C THR A 61 -13.60 12.28 -7.82
N LEU A 62 -12.95 12.67 -6.72
CA LEU A 62 -13.27 13.89 -5.96
C LEU A 62 -12.70 15.18 -6.59
N GLY A 63 -11.88 15.06 -7.64
CA GLY A 63 -11.30 16.19 -8.36
C GLY A 63 -10.10 16.86 -7.68
N TRP A 64 -9.55 16.26 -6.62
CA TRP A 64 -8.34 16.75 -5.93
C TRP A 64 -7.06 16.42 -6.70
N ARG A 65 -7.09 15.36 -7.51
CA ARG A 65 -5.98 14.97 -8.38
C ARG A 65 -6.28 15.34 -9.83
N HIS A 66 -5.46 16.21 -10.41
CA HIS A 66 -5.67 16.74 -11.78
C HIS A 66 -4.91 15.98 -12.88
N HIS A 67 -4.23 14.88 -12.54
CA HIS A 67 -3.46 14.10 -13.51
C HIS A 67 -3.65 12.60 -13.35
N ASP A 68 -3.55 11.88 -14.46
CA ASP A 68 -3.62 10.41 -14.52
C ASP A 68 -2.23 9.78 -14.75
N GLY A 69 -1.16 10.52 -14.41
CA GLY A 69 0.22 10.02 -14.45
C GLY A 69 0.55 9.07 -13.31
N MET A 70 1.73 8.45 -13.40
CA MET A 70 2.24 7.56 -12.35
C MET A 70 2.31 8.25 -10.99
N PRO A 71 2.11 7.51 -9.87
CA PRO A 71 2.20 8.05 -8.52
C PRO A 71 3.52 8.78 -8.27
N ARG A 72 3.43 10.00 -7.74
CA ARG A 72 4.60 10.78 -7.31
C ARG A 72 5.08 10.30 -5.95
N TRP A 73 6.37 10.44 -5.69
CA TRP A 73 6.92 10.18 -4.35
C TRP A 73 6.24 10.99 -3.24
N SER A 74 5.77 12.20 -3.54
CA SER A 74 5.02 13.02 -2.58
C SER A 74 3.66 12.42 -2.22
N GLU A 75 2.96 11.84 -3.19
CA GLU A 75 1.67 11.16 -2.98
C GLU A 75 1.87 9.88 -2.15
N LEU A 76 2.93 9.13 -2.44
CA LEU A 76 3.36 7.97 -1.65
C LEU A 76 3.67 8.34 -0.20
N ALA A 77 4.50 9.37 0.00
CA ALA A 77 4.91 9.83 1.32
C ALA A 77 3.72 10.34 2.13
N PHE A 78 2.79 11.03 1.49
CA PHE A 78 1.56 11.49 2.14
C PHE A 78 0.72 10.32 2.66
N VAL A 79 0.43 9.32 1.81
CA VAL A 79 -0.35 8.15 2.23
C VAL A 79 0.38 7.35 3.29
N LEU A 80 1.71 7.19 3.20
CA LEU A 80 2.51 6.57 4.25
C LEU A 80 2.34 7.28 5.60
N VAL A 81 2.50 8.61 5.63
CA VAL A 81 2.34 9.38 6.87
C VAL A 81 0.92 9.24 7.43
N VAL A 82 -0.09 9.39 6.58
CA VAL A 82 -1.50 9.22 6.99
C VAL A 82 -1.71 7.82 7.57
N TRP A 83 -1.19 6.78 6.91
CA TRP A 83 -1.37 5.40 7.34
C TRP A 83 -0.61 5.08 8.62
N THR A 84 0.65 5.51 8.74
CA THR A 84 1.44 5.35 9.96
C THR A 84 0.77 6.05 11.13
N VAL A 85 0.26 7.28 10.95
CA VAL A 85 -0.47 7.98 12.02
C VAL A 85 -1.77 7.23 12.35
N ALA A 86 -2.51 6.76 11.36
CA ALA A 86 -3.73 6.00 11.60
C ALA A 86 -3.47 4.70 12.36
N ALA A 87 -2.46 3.92 11.95
CA ALA A 87 -2.12 2.63 12.54
C ALA A 87 -1.46 2.76 13.92
N GLU A 88 -0.50 3.68 14.09
CA GLU A 88 0.29 3.75 15.33
C GLU A 88 -0.31 4.72 16.37
N VAL A 89 -1.05 5.73 15.92
CA VAL A 89 -1.53 6.79 16.83
C VAL A 89 -3.02 6.67 17.08
N LEU A 90 -3.83 6.45 16.03
CA LEU A 90 -5.29 6.39 16.15
C LEU A 90 -5.77 4.99 16.55
N ALA A 91 -5.30 3.93 15.89
CA ALA A 91 -5.79 2.59 16.14
C ALA A 91 -5.62 2.14 17.61
N PRO A 92 -4.48 2.38 18.31
CA PRO A 92 -4.32 1.99 19.71
C PRO A 92 -5.17 2.82 20.67
N ARG A 93 -5.62 4.01 20.25
CA ARG A 93 -6.54 4.84 21.05
C ARG A 93 -7.99 4.43 20.89
N LEU A 94 -8.36 3.91 19.72
CA LEU A 94 -9.73 3.49 19.42
C LEU A 94 -9.98 2.01 19.73
N PHE A 95 -8.95 1.19 19.60
CA PHE A 95 -9.02 -0.25 19.76
C PHE A 95 -8.02 -0.71 20.82
N PRO A 96 -8.49 -1.11 22.01
CA PRO A 96 -7.61 -1.53 23.11
C PRO A 96 -6.73 -2.75 22.80
N TRP A 97 -7.07 -3.53 21.76
CA TRP A 97 -6.33 -4.70 21.29
C TRP A 97 -5.33 -4.39 20.17
N ALA A 98 -5.20 -3.13 19.74
CA ALA A 98 -4.20 -2.74 18.76
C ALA A 98 -2.86 -2.47 19.46
N THR A 99 -1.85 -3.26 19.09
CA THR A 99 -0.48 -3.12 19.58
C THR A 99 0.28 -2.21 18.64
N ARG A 100 1.05 -1.26 19.19
CA ARG A 100 2.02 -0.48 18.41
C ARG A 100 3.19 -1.37 18.03
N ASP A 101 3.47 -1.50 16.74
CA ASP A 101 4.64 -2.22 16.27
C ASP A 101 5.39 -1.40 15.22
N VAL A 102 6.58 -0.95 15.59
CA VAL A 102 7.45 -0.17 14.69
C VAL A 102 7.82 -0.98 13.43
N TRP A 103 7.80 -2.31 13.51
CA TRP A 103 8.05 -3.16 12.35
C TRP A 103 6.97 -3.06 11.28
N ASP A 104 5.75 -2.67 11.64
CA ASP A 104 4.68 -2.45 10.66
C ASP A 104 4.97 -1.19 9.84
N VAL A 105 5.51 -0.15 10.47
CA VAL A 105 5.99 1.05 9.76
C VAL A 105 7.11 0.70 8.78
N VAL A 106 8.07 -0.12 9.20
CA VAL A 106 9.16 -0.59 8.33
C VAL A 106 8.60 -1.37 7.13
N ALA A 107 7.61 -2.24 7.37
CA ALA A 107 6.95 -3.00 6.30
C ALA A 107 6.20 -2.07 5.32
N TYR A 108 5.42 -1.10 5.81
CA TYR A 108 4.73 -0.12 4.97
C TYR A 108 5.72 0.66 4.10
N VAL A 109 6.80 1.16 4.70
CA VAL A 109 7.83 1.94 3.99
C VAL A 109 8.52 1.08 2.94
N ALA A 110 8.88 -0.17 3.25
CA ALA A 110 9.54 -1.06 2.30
C ALA A 110 8.63 -1.39 1.10
N GLY A 111 7.38 -1.75 1.37
CA GLY A 111 6.39 -2.01 0.32
C GLY A 111 6.15 -0.81 -0.59
N ALA A 112 6.02 0.37 0.03
CA ALA A 112 5.87 1.64 -0.67
C ALA A 112 7.10 1.95 -1.53
N ALA A 113 8.32 1.77 -1.02
CA ALA A 113 9.54 2.05 -1.76
C ALA A 113 9.67 1.16 -3.01
N VAL A 114 9.38 -0.13 -2.90
CA VAL A 114 9.42 -1.08 -4.03
C VAL A 114 8.37 -0.71 -5.09
N ALA A 115 7.14 -0.43 -4.64
CA ALA A 115 6.05 -0.04 -5.53
C ALA A 115 6.31 1.30 -6.22
N GLY A 116 6.76 2.29 -5.45
CA GLY A 116 7.19 3.60 -5.94
C GLY A 116 8.27 3.48 -7.00
N ALA A 117 9.32 2.70 -6.74
CA ALA A 117 10.38 2.47 -7.72
C ALA A 117 9.84 1.80 -9.01
N SER A 118 8.91 0.85 -8.90
CA SER A 118 8.25 0.22 -10.05
C SER A 118 7.45 1.21 -10.88
N TRP A 119 6.67 2.09 -10.25
CA TRP A 119 5.89 3.11 -10.96
C TRP A 119 6.76 4.19 -11.59
N GLN A 120 7.86 4.60 -10.93
CA GLN A 120 8.79 5.57 -11.47
C GLN A 120 9.54 5.05 -12.70
N ARG A 121 9.77 3.74 -12.81
CA ARG A 121 10.32 3.12 -14.02
C ARG A 121 9.36 3.13 -15.21
N GLN A 122 8.06 3.34 -14.95
CA GLN A 122 7.00 3.33 -15.96
C GLN A 122 6.50 4.74 -16.33
N ALA A 123 6.96 5.76 -15.58
CA ALA A 123 6.67 7.18 -15.79
C ALA A 123 7.49 7.74 -16.96
#